data_AF-A0A939BDQ8-F1
#
_entry.id   AF-A0A939BDQ8-F1
#
_cell.length_a   1.000
_cell.length_b   1.000
_cell.length_c   1.000
_cell.angle_alpha   90.00
_cell.angle_beta   90.00
_cell.angle_gamma   90.00
#
_symmetry.space_group_name_H-M   'P 1'
#
loop_
_entity.id
_entity.type
_entity.pdbx_description
1 polymer ?
#
loop_
_entity_poly.entity_id
_entity_poly.type
_entity_poly.pdbx_seq_one_letter_code
_entity_poly.pdbx_strand_id
1 'polypeptide(L)'
;MNFAKNTYLASIDYVTSLFAATDRDGALRMPKNFGTDEEQDDEFDIFKMSWNRDDLNMLLSEFQELYAGLSEIAKVYDKLDNNPELVRDALDNPVLFDIWQLYLQRPQWYGEEERILDAALKKEAQAEELSAEEERLLEKYRGEELLESVKNLGGNCFAYDVHIHALRLCELMSIGAPKIIIEHEARCLIGCMALKDYAVM
;
A
#
# COMPACT_ATOMS: atom_id res chain seq x y z
N MET A 1 19.82 4.96 -12.99
CA MET A 1 18.87 3.84 -13.08
C MET A 1 17.91 4.13 -14.23
N ASN A 2 17.53 3.15 -15.05
CA ASN A 2 16.54 3.35 -16.11
C ASN A 2 15.21 2.73 -15.64
N PHE A 3 14.35 3.56 -15.05
CA PHE A 3 13.11 3.12 -14.41
C PHE A 3 12.10 2.48 -15.38
N ALA A 4 12.09 2.90 -16.65
CA ALA A 4 11.26 2.29 -17.69
C ALA A 4 11.58 0.81 -17.95
N LYS A 5 12.77 0.33 -17.58
CA LYS A 5 13.13 -1.11 -17.64
C LYS A 5 12.77 -1.87 -16.36
N ASN A 6 12.49 -1.15 -15.27
CA ASN A 6 12.27 -1.73 -13.95
C ASN A 6 10.79 -1.97 -13.64
N THR A 7 9.88 -1.41 -14.43
CA THR A 7 8.43 -1.64 -14.36
C THR A 7 8.03 -3.10 -14.61
N TYR A 8 8.92 -3.91 -15.19
CA TYR A 8 8.73 -5.35 -15.43
C TYR A 8 9.48 -6.25 -14.43
N LEU A 9 10.20 -5.68 -13.46
CA LEU A 9 10.90 -6.47 -12.46
C LEU A 9 9.90 -7.04 -11.44
N ALA A 10 10.17 -8.26 -10.99
CA ALA A 10 9.50 -8.78 -9.81
C ALA A 10 9.82 -7.88 -8.60
N SER A 11 8.90 -7.81 -7.65
CA SER A 11 8.97 -7.02 -6.41
C SER A 11 10.34 -7.11 -5.71
N ILE A 12 10.87 -8.32 -5.53
CA ILE A 12 12.19 -8.56 -4.89
C ILE A 12 13.35 -8.01 -5.74
N ASP A 13 13.33 -8.23 -7.05
CA ASP A 13 14.36 -7.74 -7.96
C ASP A 13 14.34 -6.21 -8.02
N TYR A 14 13.14 -5.63 -7.97
CA TYR A 14 12.93 -4.20 -7.94
C TYR A 14 13.57 -3.55 -6.71
N VAL A 15 13.26 -4.01 -5.49
CA VAL A 15 13.84 -3.40 -4.29
C VAL A 15 15.36 -3.60 -4.21
N THR A 16 15.86 -4.75 -4.69
CA THR A 16 17.30 -5.00 -4.81
C THR A 16 17.95 -4.00 -5.76
N SER A 17 17.26 -3.63 -6.84
CA SER A 17 17.71 -2.60 -7.77
C SER A 17 17.67 -1.19 -7.16
N LEU A 18 16.69 -0.87 -6.31
CA LEU A 18 16.63 0.40 -5.56
C LEU A 18 17.81 0.52 -4.60
N PHE A 19 18.09 -0.54 -3.84
CA PHE A 19 19.24 -0.59 -2.94
C PHE A 19 20.55 -0.38 -3.71
N ALA A 20 20.73 -1.08 -4.84
CA ALA A 20 21.92 -0.93 -5.67
C ALA A 20 22.04 0.45 -6.34
N ALA A 21 20.92 1.13 -6.55
CA ALA A 21 20.86 2.47 -7.13
C ALA A 21 20.94 3.60 -6.10
N THR A 22 20.93 3.28 -4.80
CA THR A 22 21.16 4.27 -3.76
C THR A 22 22.62 4.71 -3.81
N ASP A 23 22.85 6.00 -4.03
CA ASP A 23 24.19 6.57 -4.12
C ASP A 23 24.94 6.43 -2.78
N ARG A 24 26.27 6.60 -2.80
CA ARG A 24 27.11 6.46 -1.60
C ARG A 24 26.76 7.43 -0.49
N ASP A 25 26.17 8.57 -0.85
CA ASP A 25 25.68 9.54 0.10
C ASP A 25 24.28 9.18 0.61
N GLY A 26 23.65 8.11 0.14
CA GLY A 26 22.29 7.71 0.51
C GLY A 26 21.21 8.31 -0.39
N ALA A 27 21.53 9.06 -1.44
CA ALA A 27 20.51 9.59 -2.33
C ALA A 27 19.90 8.49 -3.21
N LEU A 28 18.57 8.32 -3.14
CA LEU A 28 17.79 7.48 -4.04
C LEU A 28 16.90 8.38 -4.88
N ARG A 29 16.96 8.21 -6.21
CA ARG A 29 16.06 8.89 -7.15
C ARG A 29 14.88 7.98 -7.43
N MET A 30 13.66 8.45 -7.21
CA MET A 30 12.42 7.73 -7.47
C MET A 30 11.58 8.51 -8.48
N PRO A 31 10.89 7.86 -9.42
CA PRO A 31 9.91 8.55 -10.26
C PRO A 31 8.88 9.26 -9.39
N LYS A 32 8.54 10.50 -9.73
CA LYS A 32 7.56 11.30 -8.99
C LYS A 32 6.17 10.63 -8.97
N ASN A 33 5.85 9.94 -10.05
CA ASN A 33 4.61 9.19 -10.26
C ASN A 33 4.80 7.68 -9.97
N PHE A 34 5.70 7.33 -9.03
CA PHE A 34 5.95 5.92 -8.69
C PHE A 34 4.65 5.20 -8.32
N GLY A 35 4.42 4.04 -8.94
CA GLY A 35 3.25 3.21 -8.68
C GLY A 35 1.96 3.65 -9.37
N THR A 36 2.02 4.67 -10.24
CA THR A 36 0.90 5.07 -11.11
C THR A 36 1.19 4.72 -12.57
N ASP A 37 0.16 4.79 -13.42
CA ASP A 37 0.29 4.56 -14.87
C ASP A 37 1.21 5.60 -15.57
N GLU A 38 1.51 6.73 -14.90
CA GLU A 38 2.35 7.84 -15.38
C GLU A 38 3.80 7.75 -14.86
N GLU A 39 4.23 6.62 -14.29
CA GLU A 39 5.59 6.41 -13.76
C GLU A 39 6.72 6.62 -14.80
N GLN A 40 6.40 6.65 -16.10
CA GLN A 40 7.36 6.82 -17.19
C GLN A 40 7.85 8.25 -17.40
N ASP A 41 7.32 9.23 -16.65
CA ASP A 41 7.76 10.62 -16.75
C ASP A 41 9.23 10.81 -16.30
N ASP A 42 9.92 11.77 -16.92
CA ASP A 42 11.32 12.11 -16.60
C ASP A 42 11.46 12.95 -15.30
N GLU A 43 10.40 13.07 -14.51
CA GLU A 43 10.41 13.76 -13.21
C GLU A 43 10.73 12.80 -12.06
N PHE A 44 11.68 13.20 -11.22
CA PHE A 44 12.16 12.39 -10.10
C PHE A 44 12.16 13.17 -8.80
N ASP A 45 11.69 12.50 -7.74
CA ASP A 45 11.95 12.91 -6.36
C ASP A 45 13.25 12.27 -5.86
N ILE A 46 13.90 12.95 -4.91
CA ILE A 46 15.14 12.48 -4.29
C ILE A 46 14.89 12.24 -2.82
N PHE A 47 15.10 11.00 -2.39
CA PHE A 47 14.97 10.58 -1.01
C PHE A 47 16.33 10.28 -0.41
N LYS A 48 16.52 10.68 0.85
CA LYS A 48 17.72 10.35 1.61
C LYS A 48 17.51 9.03 2.33
N MET A 49 18.11 7.96 1.84
CA MET A 49 18.00 6.63 2.42
C MET A 49 19.08 6.38 3.45
N SER A 50 18.70 5.74 4.56
CA SER A 50 19.59 5.23 5.60
C SER A 50 19.35 3.74 5.75
N TRP A 51 19.99 2.96 4.88
CA TRP A 51 19.89 1.49 4.87
C TRP A 51 21.20 0.83 4.41
N ASN A 52 21.41 -0.40 4.87
CA ASN A 52 22.53 -1.26 4.54
C ASN A 52 22.04 -2.64 4.04
N ARG A 53 22.96 -3.59 3.84
CA ARG A 53 22.63 -4.92 3.30
C ARG A 53 21.73 -5.73 4.24
N ASP A 54 21.94 -5.63 5.55
CA ASP A 54 21.14 -6.32 6.55
C ASP A 54 19.72 -5.74 6.60
N ASP A 55 19.59 -4.42 6.47
CA ASP A 55 18.30 -3.73 6.36
C ASP A 55 17.51 -4.19 5.11
N LEU A 56 18.20 -4.33 3.96
CA LEU A 56 17.58 -4.91 2.76
C LEU A 56 17.10 -6.34 2.99
N ASN A 57 17.90 -7.18 3.66
CA ASN A 57 17.50 -8.57 3.94
C ASN A 57 16.30 -8.63 4.90
N MET A 58 16.26 -7.74 5.89
CA MET A 58 15.14 -7.60 6.82
C MET A 58 13.86 -7.20 6.09
N LEU A 59 13.94 -6.15 5.25
CA LEU A 59 12.83 -5.70 4.40
C LEU A 59 12.30 -6.82 3.50
N LEU A 60 13.18 -7.59 2.88
CA LEU A 60 12.80 -8.73 2.03
C LEU A 60 12.05 -9.80 2.83
N SER A 61 12.49 -10.11 4.06
CA SER A 61 11.83 -11.07 4.94
C SER A 61 10.45 -10.56 5.36
N GLU A 62 10.36 -9.31 5.82
CA GLU A 62 9.10 -8.69 6.24
C GLU A 62 8.08 -8.63 5.10
N PHE A 63 8.54 -8.25 3.89
CA PHE A 63 7.68 -8.24 2.72
C PHE A 63 7.18 -9.65 2.34
N GLN A 64 8.03 -10.67 2.43
CA GLN A 64 7.62 -12.05 2.13
C GLN A 64 6.57 -12.56 3.12
N GLU A 65 6.74 -12.27 4.40
CA GLU A 65 5.77 -12.60 5.45
C GLU A 65 4.45 -11.85 5.24
N LEU A 66 4.52 -10.54 4.96
CA LEU A 66 3.35 -9.72 4.64
C LEU A 66 2.62 -10.25 3.41
N TYR A 67 3.32 -10.48 2.29
CA TYR A 67 2.72 -10.98 1.05
C TYR A 67 2.03 -12.32 1.26
N ALA A 68 2.65 -13.25 1.99
CA ALA A 68 2.04 -14.53 2.33
C ALA A 68 0.79 -14.35 3.19
N GLY A 69 0.84 -13.47 4.20
CA GLY A 69 -0.31 -13.15 5.04
C GLY A 69 -1.47 -12.53 4.26
N LEU A 70 -1.19 -11.53 3.40
CA LEU A 70 -2.16 -10.92 2.51
C LEU A 70 -2.79 -11.96 1.57
N SER A 71 -2.00 -12.90 1.04
CA SER A 71 -2.50 -13.98 0.19
C SER A 71 -3.43 -14.94 0.92
N GLU A 72 -3.18 -15.24 2.20
CA GLU A 72 -4.09 -16.04 3.03
C GLU A 72 -5.37 -15.28 3.37
N ILE A 73 -5.27 -14.01 3.76
CA ILE A 73 -6.41 -13.14 4.05
C ILE A 73 -7.31 -12.99 2.80
N ALA A 74 -6.70 -12.84 1.62
CA ALA A 74 -7.39 -12.69 0.34
C ALA A 74 -8.38 -13.83 0.05
N LYS A 75 -8.13 -15.05 0.56
CA LYS A 75 -9.01 -16.21 0.35
C LYS A 75 -10.37 -16.10 1.04
N VAL A 76 -10.50 -15.21 2.02
CA VAL A 76 -11.72 -14.97 2.78
C VAL A 76 -12.12 -13.50 2.80
N TYR A 77 -11.51 -12.69 1.92
CA TYR A 77 -11.67 -11.24 1.89
C TYR A 77 -13.14 -10.79 1.75
N ASP A 78 -13.93 -11.54 0.98
CA ASP A 78 -15.37 -11.32 0.78
C ASP A 78 -16.21 -11.46 2.06
N LYS A 79 -15.64 -12.09 3.10
CA LYS A 79 -16.28 -12.31 4.40
C LYS A 79 -15.81 -11.32 5.47
N LEU A 80 -14.81 -10.50 5.16
CA LEU A 80 -14.25 -9.55 6.11
C LEU A 80 -15.09 -8.28 6.13
N ASP A 81 -15.49 -7.90 7.33
CA ASP A 81 -16.07 -6.58 7.61
C ASP A 81 -14.94 -5.61 8.01
N ASN A 82 -15.22 -4.31 8.11
CA ASN A 82 -14.34 -3.34 8.77
C ASN A 82 -14.45 -3.40 10.31
N ASN A 83 -15.20 -4.38 10.87
CA ASN A 83 -15.32 -4.61 12.30
C ASN A 83 -14.25 -5.61 12.83
N PRO A 84 -13.29 -5.17 13.67
CA PRO A 84 -12.23 -6.03 14.20
C PRO A 84 -12.72 -7.27 14.96
N GLU A 85 -13.87 -7.22 15.63
CA GLU A 85 -14.40 -8.39 16.36
C GLU A 85 -14.82 -9.47 15.37
N LEU A 86 -15.53 -9.09 14.30
CA LEU A 86 -15.98 -10.02 13.27
C LEU A 86 -14.82 -10.58 12.43
N VAL A 87 -13.82 -9.74 12.15
CA VAL A 87 -12.63 -10.17 11.41
C VAL A 87 -11.78 -11.15 12.20
N ARG A 88 -11.67 -10.96 13.52
CA ARG A 88 -10.95 -11.89 14.40
C ARG A 88 -11.54 -13.30 14.35
N ASP A 89 -12.87 -13.39 14.37
CA ASP A 89 -13.58 -14.66 14.27
C ASP A 89 -13.44 -15.28 12.87
N ALA A 90 -13.32 -14.47 11.82
CA ALA A 90 -13.22 -14.93 10.43
C ALA A 90 -11.81 -15.46 10.06
N LEU A 91 -10.74 -14.86 10.60
CA LEU A 91 -9.37 -15.20 10.22
C LEU A 91 -8.79 -16.40 10.97
N ASP A 92 -9.33 -16.77 12.15
CA ASP A 92 -8.93 -17.92 13.00
C ASP A 92 -7.40 -18.14 13.14
N ASN A 93 -6.62 -17.06 12.98
CA ASN A 93 -5.18 -17.03 13.07
C ASN A 93 -4.75 -15.64 13.58
N PRO A 94 -4.18 -15.55 14.80
CA PRO A 94 -3.76 -14.27 15.38
C PRO A 94 -2.80 -13.48 14.49
N VAL A 95 -1.88 -14.16 13.78
CA VAL A 95 -0.91 -13.48 12.90
C VAL A 95 -1.61 -12.83 11.70
N LEU A 96 -2.63 -13.48 11.13
CA LEU A 96 -3.41 -12.89 10.04
C LEU A 96 -4.26 -11.73 10.53
N PHE A 97 -4.78 -11.82 11.76
CA PHE A 97 -5.50 -10.72 12.39
C PHE A 97 -4.59 -9.51 12.63
N ASP A 98 -3.35 -9.73 13.12
CA ASP A 98 -2.38 -8.65 13.30
C ASP A 98 -2.01 -7.99 11.97
N ILE A 99 -1.82 -8.77 10.90
CA ILE A 99 -1.58 -8.25 9.55
C ILE A 99 -2.79 -7.44 9.07
N TRP A 100 -4.01 -7.96 9.23
CA TRP A 100 -5.22 -7.23 8.84
C TRP A 100 -5.33 -5.91 9.62
N GLN A 101 -5.11 -5.94 10.93
CA GLN A 101 -5.24 -4.77 11.78
C GLN A 101 -4.20 -3.69 11.40
N LEU A 102 -2.96 -4.10 11.11
CA LEU A 102 -1.89 -3.16 10.77
C LEU A 102 -1.99 -2.61 9.35
N TYR A 103 -2.30 -3.47 8.37
CA TYR A 103 -2.15 -3.14 6.95
C TYR A 103 -3.47 -2.96 6.20
N LEU A 104 -4.60 -3.48 6.71
CA LEU A 104 -5.87 -3.52 5.98
C LEU A 104 -7.03 -2.84 6.71
N GLN A 105 -6.89 -2.53 8.00
CA GLN A 105 -7.96 -1.91 8.76
C GLN A 105 -8.23 -0.49 8.25
N ARG A 106 -9.47 -0.28 7.79
CA ARG A 106 -9.97 1.03 7.37
C ARG A 106 -10.70 1.76 8.51
N PRO A 107 -10.84 3.09 8.44
CA PRO A 107 -11.70 3.85 9.35
C PRO A 107 -13.13 3.28 9.36
N GLN A 108 -13.73 3.20 10.55
CA GLN A 108 -15.11 2.75 10.71
C GLN A 108 -16.08 3.91 10.55
N TRP A 109 -17.01 3.78 9.61
CA TRP A 109 -18.06 4.74 9.33
C TRP A 109 -19.42 4.05 9.46
N TYR A 110 -20.44 4.79 9.87
CA TYR A 110 -21.75 4.21 10.17
C TYR A 110 -22.89 5.06 9.62
N GLY A 111 -23.94 4.38 9.16
CA GLY A 111 -25.24 5.02 8.94
C GLY A 111 -25.34 5.75 7.61
N GLU A 112 -25.70 7.03 7.65
CA GLU A 112 -25.93 7.82 6.42
C GLU A 112 -24.61 8.23 5.76
N GLU A 113 -23.59 8.59 6.53
CA GLU A 113 -22.27 8.96 6.00
C GLU A 113 -21.61 7.79 5.26
N GLU A 114 -21.73 6.56 5.79
CA GLU A 114 -21.22 5.33 5.14
C GLU A 114 -21.85 5.11 3.76
N ARG A 115 -23.17 5.27 3.64
CA ARG A 115 -23.87 5.10 2.35
C ARG A 115 -23.48 6.15 1.32
N ILE A 116 -23.28 7.39 1.76
CA ILE A 116 -22.85 8.48 0.87
C ILE A 116 -21.40 8.24 0.44
N LEU A 117 -20.54 7.78 1.36
CA LEU A 117 -19.16 7.44 1.07
C LEU A 117 -19.06 6.27 0.07
N ASP A 118 -19.83 5.20 0.25
CA ASP A 118 -19.89 4.07 -0.70
C ASP A 118 -20.30 4.54 -2.10
N ALA A 119 -21.28 5.44 -2.18
CA ALA A 119 -21.69 6.04 -3.45
C ALA A 119 -20.60 6.93 -4.05
N ALA A 120 -19.93 7.74 -3.24
CA ALA A 120 -18.83 8.61 -3.66
C ALA A 120 -17.63 7.81 -4.19
N LEU A 121 -17.20 6.78 -3.48
CA LEU A 121 -16.11 5.88 -3.88
C LEU A 121 -16.42 5.18 -5.21
N LYS A 122 -17.67 4.74 -5.39
CA LYS A 122 -18.11 4.13 -6.64
C LYS A 122 -18.08 5.11 -7.81
N LYS A 123 -18.58 6.33 -7.60
CA LYS A 123 -18.54 7.39 -8.61
C LYS A 123 -17.12 7.76 -9.00
N GLU A 124 -16.23 7.89 -8.01
CA GLU A 124 -14.81 8.17 -8.24
C GLU A 124 -14.16 7.06 -9.10
N ALA A 125 -14.40 5.79 -8.78
CA ALA A 125 -13.89 4.66 -9.57
C ALA A 125 -14.43 4.65 -11.02
N GLN A 126 -15.57 5.29 -11.27
CA GLN A 126 -16.20 5.41 -12.57
C GLN A 126 -15.91 6.75 -13.26
N ALA A 127 -15.08 7.61 -12.64
CA ALA A 127 -14.82 8.98 -13.07
C ALA A 127 -16.10 9.83 -13.27
N GLU A 128 -17.10 9.60 -12.42
CA GLU A 128 -18.35 10.36 -12.38
C GLU A 128 -18.22 11.61 -11.48
N GLU A 129 -19.05 12.62 -11.76
CA GLU A 129 -19.06 13.86 -10.99
C GLU A 129 -19.62 13.63 -9.57
N LEU A 130 -18.86 14.11 -8.58
CA LEU A 130 -19.24 14.08 -7.17
C LEU A 130 -20.02 15.34 -6.82
N SER A 131 -21.01 15.19 -5.95
CA SER A 131 -21.64 16.34 -5.28
C SER A 131 -20.70 16.92 -4.23
N ALA A 132 -20.88 18.20 -3.87
CA ALA A 132 -20.06 18.85 -2.85
C ALA A 132 -20.07 18.12 -1.48
N GLU A 133 -21.17 17.42 -1.17
CA GLU A 133 -21.26 16.61 0.06
C GLU A 133 -20.44 15.33 -0.05
N GLU A 134 -20.49 14.65 -1.21
CA GLU A 134 -19.67 13.47 -1.49
C GLU A 134 -18.17 13.81 -1.47
N GLU A 135 -17.77 14.93 -2.09
CA GLU A 135 -16.37 15.41 -2.06
C GLU A 135 -15.90 15.68 -0.63
N ARG A 136 -16.71 16.39 0.17
CA ARG A 136 -16.37 16.72 1.56
C ARG A 136 -16.22 15.47 2.41
N LEU A 137 -17.11 14.49 2.25
CA LEU A 137 -17.04 13.23 2.98
C LEU A 137 -15.85 12.38 2.53
N LEU A 138 -15.55 12.34 1.23
CA LEU A 138 -14.40 11.64 0.68
C LEU A 138 -13.08 12.23 1.19
N GLU A 139 -12.96 13.56 1.23
CA GLU A 139 -11.79 14.26 1.79
C GLU A 139 -11.62 13.94 3.27
N LYS A 140 -12.70 13.98 4.05
CA LYS A 140 -12.68 13.61 5.48
C LYS A 140 -12.25 12.15 5.65
N TYR A 141 -12.82 11.24 4.87
CA TYR A 141 -12.49 9.81 4.90
C TYR A 141 -11.00 9.55 4.62
N ARG A 142 -10.44 10.15 3.57
CA ARG A 142 -9.01 10.05 3.25
C ARG A 142 -8.13 10.60 4.36
N GLY A 143 -8.55 11.70 4.99
CA GLY A 143 -7.86 12.26 6.15
C GLY A 143 -7.82 11.28 7.33
N GLU A 144 -8.93 10.59 7.61
CA GLU A 144 -8.98 9.56 8.66
C GLU A 144 -8.17 8.31 8.29
N GLU A 145 -8.20 7.88 7.04
CA GLU A 145 -7.42 6.73 6.55
C GLU A 145 -5.91 7.00 6.63
N LEU A 146 -5.48 8.21 6.28
CA LEU A 146 -4.10 8.67 6.48
C LEU A 146 -3.69 8.62 7.97
N LEU A 147 -4.54 9.14 8.86
CA LEU A 147 -4.26 9.15 10.30
C LEU A 147 -4.17 7.74 10.89
N GLU A 148 -5.09 6.85 10.50
CA GLU A 148 -5.09 5.45 10.96
C GLU A 148 -3.87 4.70 10.40
N SER A 149 -3.49 4.94 9.14
CA SER A 149 -2.30 4.35 8.52
C SER A 149 -1.02 4.74 9.28
N VAL A 150 -0.85 6.02 9.59
CA VAL A 150 0.32 6.52 10.35
C VAL A 150 0.31 5.99 11.78
N LYS A 151 -0.86 5.88 12.41
CA LYS A 151 -1.00 5.33 13.76
C LYS A 151 -0.62 3.84 13.81
N ASN A 152 -1.02 3.06 12.81
CA ASN A 152 -0.82 1.61 12.81
C ASN A 152 0.58 1.21 12.34
N LEU A 153 1.06 1.81 11.26
CA LEU A 153 2.35 1.45 10.66
C LEU A 153 3.52 2.29 11.19
N GLY A 154 3.23 3.43 11.83
CA GLY A 154 4.25 4.37 12.28
C GLY A 154 5.05 4.96 11.11
N GLY A 155 6.26 5.43 11.41
CA GLY A 155 7.19 5.89 10.38
C GLY A 155 6.90 7.30 9.88
N ASN A 156 6.86 7.45 8.56
CA ASN A 156 6.82 8.73 7.85
C ASN A 156 5.57 8.84 6.95
N CYS A 157 5.55 9.83 6.04
CA CYS A 157 4.41 10.05 5.13
C CYS A 157 4.08 8.85 4.22
N PHE A 158 5.01 7.93 3.98
CA PHE A 158 4.80 6.73 3.16
C PHE A 158 4.00 5.63 3.87
N ALA A 159 3.67 5.79 5.16
CA ALA A 159 2.83 4.84 5.88
C ALA A 159 1.46 4.65 5.20
N TYR A 160 0.88 5.73 4.69
CA TYR A 160 -0.36 5.68 3.94
C TYR A 160 -0.20 4.92 2.61
N ASP A 161 0.87 5.16 1.86
CA ASP A 161 1.10 4.44 0.60
C ASP A 161 1.29 2.94 0.84
N VAL A 162 1.98 2.56 1.92
CA VAL A 162 2.10 1.15 2.34
C VAL A 162 0.73 0.54 2.64
N HIS A 163 -0.11 1.24 3.39
CA HIS A 163 -1.48 0.79 3.70
C HIS A 163 -2.31 0.58 2.42
N ILE A 164 -2.32 1.58 1.54
CA ILE A 164 -3.12 1.55 0.30
C ILE A 164 -2.64 0.43 -0.63
N HIS A 165 -1.34 0.26 -0.82
CA HIS A 165 -0.82 -0.80 -1.67
C HIS A 165 -1.03 -2.20 -1.07
N ALA A 166 -0.98 -2.35 0.25
CA ALA A 166 -1.31 -3.62 0.91
C ALA A 166 -2.79 -3.99 0.73
N LEU A 167 -3.67 -3.00 0.89
CA LEU A 167 -5.11 -3.17 0.70
C LEU A 167 -5.45 -3.57 -0.74
N ARG A 168 -4.97 -2.81 -1.72
CA ARG A 168 -5.17 -3.09 -3.15
C ARG A 168 -4.60 -4.45 -3.53
N LEU A 169 -3.41 -4.79 -3.04
CA LEU A 169 -2.81 -6.10 -3.31
C LEU A 169 -3.68 -7.24 -2.79
N CYS A 170 -4.20 -7.14 -1.57
CA CYS A 170 -5.10 -8.13 -0.98
C CYS A 170 -6.41 -8.27 -1.77
N GLU A 171 -7.00 -7.15 -2.19
CA GLU A 171 -8.21 -7.14 -3.02
C GLU A 171 -7.97 -7.75 -4.41
N LEU A 172 -6.88 -7.37 -5.08
CA LEU A 172 -6.49 -7.93 -6.38
C LEU A 172 -6.28 -9.45 -6.31
N MET A 173 -5.67 -9.94 -5.23
CA MET A 173 -5.54 -11.38 -4.98
C MET A 173 -6.90 -12.05 -4.77
N SER A 174 -7.83 -11.41 -4.04
CA SER A 174 -9.14 -12.01 -3.73
C SER A 174 -10.03 -12.15 -4.97
N ILE A 175 -9.97 -11.18 -5.88
CA ILE A 175 -10.71 -11.22 -7.15
C ILE A 175 -10.01 -12.05 -8.24
N GLY A 176 -8.84 -12.62 -7.95
CA GLY A 176 -8.06 -13.42 -8.89
C GLY A 176 -7.53 -12.60 -10.09
N ALA A 177 -7.09 -11.36 -9.84
CA ALA A 177 -6.57 -10.48 -10.88
C ALA A 177 -5.38 -11.11 -11.64
N PRO A 178 -5.13 -10.69 -12.89
CA PRO A 178 -3.96 -11.15 -13.66
C PRO A 178 -2.66 -10.99 -12.88
N LYS A 179 -1.78 -12.00 -12.94
CA LYS A 179 -0.50 -12.02 -12.20
C LYS A 179 0.37 -10.78 -12.42
N ILE A 180 0.34 -10.21 -13.62
CA ILE A 180 1.10 -8.99 -13.93
C ILE A 180 0.63 -7.77 -13.11
N ILE A 181 -0.67 -7.68 -12.83
CA ILE A 181 -1.25 -6.60 -12.00
C ILE A 181 -0.90 -6.82 -10.53
N ILE A 182 -1.02 -8.07 -10.05
CA ILE A 182 -0.63 -8.44 -8.68
C ILE A 182 0.86 -8.16 -8.45
N GLU A 183 1.73 -8.52 -9.40
CA GLU A 183 3.17 -8.28 -9.27
C GLU A 183 3.51 -6.79 -9.30
N HIS A 184 2.81 -6.02 -10.15
CA HIS A 184 2.97 -4.57 -10.17
C HIS A 184 2.61 -3.95 -8.81
N GLU A 185 1.48 -4.33 -8.23
CA GLU A 185 1.05 -3.81 -6.93
C GLU A 185 2.01 -4.24 -5.81
N ALA A 186 2.49 -5.47 -5.85
CA ALA A 186 3.48 -6.00 -4.92
C ALA A 186 4.82 -5.24 -5.00
N ARG A 187 5.22 -4.82 -6.21
CA ARG A 187 6.39 -3.95 -6.45
C ARG A 187 6.20 -2.58 -5.82
N CYS A 188 5.01 -1.99 -5.96
CA CYS A 188 4.69 -0.70 -5.34
C CYS A 188 4.76 -0.81 -3.82
N LEU A 189 4.14 -1.85 -3.24
CA LEU A 189 4.13 -2.11 -1.81
C LEU A 189 5.55 -2.18 -1.22
N ILE A 190 6.44 -3.02 -1.77
CA ILE A 190 7.80 -3.15 -1.22
C ILE A 190 8.63 -1.87 -1.42
N GLY A 191 8.38 -1.11 -2.49
CA GLY A 191 9.00 0.20 -2.71
C GLY A 191 8.58 1.21 -1.63
N CYS A 192 7.28 1.29 -1.34
CA CYS A 192 6.75 2.15 -0.28
C CYS A 192 7.22 1.71 1.11
N MET A 193 7.34 0.39 1.37
CA MET A 193 7.94 -0.11 2.62
C MET A 193 9.39 0.37 2.79
N ALA A 194 10.20 0.28 1.72
CA ALA A 194 11.56 0.79 1.75
C ALA A 194 11.63 2.29 2.10
N LEU A 195 10.77 3.09 1.47
CA LEU A 195 10.69 4.53 1.76
C LEU A 195 10.18 4.80 3.19
N LYS A 196 9.20 4.04 3.66
CA LYS A 196 8.65 4.16 5.02
C LYS A 196 9.71 3.93 6.09
N ASP A 197 10.50 2.87 5.94
CA ASP A 197 11.40 2.40 7.00
C ASP A 197 12.78 3.05 6.94
N TYR A 198 13.23 3.46 5.75
CA TYR A 198 14.62 3.86 5.54
C TYR A 198 14.80 5.28 4.99
N ALA A 199 13.75 5.98 4.56
CA ALA A 199 13.89 7.38 4.18
C ALA A 199 14.01 8.28 5.43
N VAL A 200 15.09 9.05 5.49
CA VAL A 200 15.34 10.08 6.50
C VAL A 200 14.61 11.35 6.07
N MET A 201 13.60 11.74 6.86
CA MET A 201 12.89 13.02 6.73
C MET A 201 13.56 14.13 7.54
#